data_AF-A0A6J4K5R0-F1
#
_entry.id   AF-A0A6J4K5R0-F1
#
_cell.length_a   1.000
_cell.length_b   1.000
_cell.length_c   1.000
_cell.angle_alpha   90.00
_cell.angle_beta   90.00
_cell.angle_gamma   90.00
#
_symmetry.space_group_name_H-M   'P 1'
#
loop_
_entity.id
_entity.type
_entity.pdbx_description
1 polymer ?
#
loop_
_entity_poly.entity_id
_entity_poly.type
_entity_poly.pdbx_seq_one_letter_code
_entity_poly.pdbx_strand_id
1 'polypeptide(L)'
;MKKLLITGASGFLGWNLCQVAKSNWDVYGTYFSHSLEIPGVTPLKVDLRDFEAVKRIFQEIQPSAVIHAAAQSSPNFCQNYPQESQLINVTASCNLAGLCADYSIPCVFTSTDLVFDGLNPPYRETDAVCPVNCYGEQKVMAEEGMLKRYPLTAVCRMPLMFGVATPPATSFMQPFIQTLREG
;
A
#
# COMPACT_ATOMS: atom_id res chain seq x y z
N MET A 1 -12.88 -17.73 10.46
CA MET A 1 -12.34 -17.31 9.15
C MET A 1 -10.85 -17.02 9.32
N LYS A 2 -10.03 -17.07 8.26
CA LYS A 2 -8.63 -16.65 8.36
C LYS A 2 -8.56 -15.13 8.52
N LYS A 3 -7.54 -14.64 9.22
CA LYS A 3 -7.36 -13.20 9.48
C LYS A 3 -6.50 -12.56 8.40
N LEU A 4 -6.96 -11.43 7.87
CA LEU A 4 -6.25 -10.67 6.84
C LEU A 4 -5.93 -9.27 7.37
N LEU A 5 -4.65 -8.88 7.34
CA LEU A 5 -4.25 -7.50 7.63
C LEU A 5 -4.12 -6.73 6.31
N ILE A 6 -4.87 -5.63 6.18
CA ILE A 6 -4.77 -4.70 5.05
C ILE A 6 -4.27 -3.38 5.57
N THR A 7 -3.10 -2.94 5.13
CA THR A 7 -2.59 -1.63 5.53
C THR A 7 -3.10 -0.53 4.62
N GLY A 8 -3.39 0.67 5.13
CA GLY A 8 -3.86 1.78 4.30
C GLY A 8 -5.31 1.59 3.85
N ALA A 9 -6.12 0.98 4.71
CA ALA A 9 -7.52 0.66 4.47
C ALA A 9 -8.40 1.91 4.30
N SER A 10 -7.95 3.07 4.79
CA SER A 10 -8.59 4.37 4.53
C SER A 10 -8.21 4.99 3.18
N GLY A 11 -7.29 4.39 2.42
CA GLY A 11 -6.96 4.82 1.06
C GLY A 11 -7.91 4.24 0.01
N PHE A 12 -7.88 4.77 -1.21
CA PHE A 12 -8.77 4.37 -2.30
C PHE A 12 -8.73 2.85 -2.57
N LEU A 13 -7.52 2.30 -2.74
CA LEU A 13 -7.34 0.87 -2.98
C LEU A 13 -7.68 0.04 -1.74
N GLY A 14 -7.13 0.42 -0.58
CA GLY A 14 -7.33 -0.31 0.67
C GLY A 14 -8.81 -0.45 1.04
N TRP A 15 -9.61 0.60 0.84
CA TRP A 15 -11.05 0.56 1.08
C TRP A 15 -11.74 -0.47 0.17
N ASN A 16 -11.45 -0.46 -1.13
CA ASN A 16 -12.03 -1.42 -2.07
C ASN A 16 -11.60 -2.86 -1.78
N LEU A 17 -10.32 -3.07 -1.40
CA LEU A 17 -9.82 -4.38 -0.97
C LEU A 17 -10.56 -4.89 0.27
N CYS A 18 -10.79 -4.03 1.27
CA CYS A 18 -11.57 -4.37 2.45
C CYS A 18 -13.00 -4.83 2.10
N GLN A 19 -13.65 -4.15 1.15
CA GLN A 19 -15.03 -4.48 0.75
C GLN A 19 -15.13 -5.84 0.06
N VAL A 20 -14.14 -6.19 -0.77
CA VAL A 20 -14.09 -7.51 -1.42
C VAL A 20 -13.71 -8.59 -0.42
N ALA A 21 -12.68 -8.34 0.41
CA ALA A 21 -12.09 -9.35 1.28
C ALA A 21 -12.99 -9.77 2.45
N LYS A 22 -13.80 -8.86 3.01
CA LYS A 22 -14.65 -9.14 4.19
C LYS A 22 -15.70 -10.24 3.99
N SER A 23 -15.95 -10.63 2.73
CA SER A 23 -16.83 -11.75 2.41
C SER A 23 -16.21 -13.12 2.76
N ASN A 24 -14.87 -13.21 2.79
CA ASN A 24 -14.13 -14.47 2.93
C ASN A 24 -13.09 -14.45 4.06
N TRP A 25 -12.78 -13.27 4.59
CA TRP A 25 -11.73 -13.05 5.59
C TRP A 25 -12.25 -12.27 6.79
N ASP A 26 -11.65 -12.52 7.95
CA ASP A 26 -11.73 -11.63 9.10
C ASP A 26 -10.71 -10.49 8.90
N VAL A 27 -11.20 -9.33 8.47
CA VAL A 27 -10.35 -8.25 7.94
C VAL A 27 -10.02 -7.23 9.03
N TYR A 28 -8.72 -6.97 9.19
CA TYR A 28 -8.16 -5.93 10.02
C TYR A 28 -7.55 -4.85 9.13
N GLY A 29 -8.12 -3.65 9.14
CA GLY A 29 -7.72 -2.56 8.24
C GLY A 29 -6.99 -1.44 8.98
N THR A 30 -5.74 -1.16 8.61
CA THR A 30 -4.99 -0.06 9.25
C THR A 30 -5.27 1.30 8.62
N TYR A 31 -5.25 2.35 9.44
CA TYR A 31 -5.30 3.75 9.01
C TYR A 31 -4.42 4.63 9.90
N PHE A 32 -4.06 5.82 9.42
CA PHE A 32 -3.29 6.80 10.18
C PHE A 32 -4.14 8.02 10.56
N SER A 33 -4.51 8.84 9.57
CA SER A 33 -5.18 10.13 9.80
C SER A 33 -6.70 10.08 9.66
N HIS A 34 -7.24 9.25 8.78
CA HIS A 34 -8.66 9.19 8.47
C HIS A 34 -9.27 7.90 9.02
N SER A 35 -10.20 8.04 9.97
CA SER A 35 -10.91 6.90 10.53
C SER A 35 -11.71 6.17 9.46
N LEU A 36 -11.80 4.86 9.63
CA LEU A 36 -12.46 3.96 8.71
C LEU A 36 -13.65 3.31 9.38
N GLU A 37 -14.84 3.49 8.82
CA GLU A 37 -16.03 2.73 9.19
C GLU A 37 -16.47 1.87 8.02
N ILE A 38 -15.96 0.63 7.97
CA ILE A 38 -16.43 -0.39 7.04
C ILE A 38 -17.10 -1.49 7.87
N PRO A 39 -18.42 -1.73 7.71
CA PRO A 39 -19.09 -2.85 8.36
C PRO A 39 -18.42 -4.18 8.01
N GLY A 40 -18.06 -4.96 9.04
CA GLY A 40 -17.38 -6.25 8.90
C GLY A 40 -15.85 -6.17 8.79
N VAL A 41 -15.26 -4.99 9.06
CA VAL A 41 -13.80 -4.79 9.12
C VAL A 41 -13.45 -4.21 10.49
N THR A 42 -12.44 -4.76 11.15
CA THR A 42 -11.90 -4.18 12.38
C THR A 42 -10.89 -3.08 12.04
N PRO A 43 -11.17 -1.80 12.37
CA PRO A 43 -10.25 -0.72 12.07
C PRO A 43 -9.12 -0.65 13.11
N LEU A 44 -7.90 -0.36 12.65
CA LEU A 44 -6.71 -0.25 13.49
C LEU A 44 -5.97 1.05 13.21
N LYS A 45 -5.96 1.97 14.18
CA LYS A 45 -5.18 3.21 14.06
C LYS A 45 -3.71 2.91 14.37
N VAL A 46 -2.83 3.10 13.39
CA VAL A 46 -1.38 2.93 13.57
C VAL A 46 -0.60 3.77 12.57
N ASP A 47 0.48 4.38 13.05
CA ASP A 47 1.53 4.91 12.19
C ASP A 47 2.48 3.76 11.83
N LEU A 48 2.54 3.37 10.56
CA LEU A 48 3.40 2.26 10.13
C LEU A 48 4.90 2.56 10.27
N ARG A 49 5.28 3.82 10.50
CA ARG A 49 6.65 4.21 10.84
C ARG A 49 7.05 3.74 12.25
N ASP A 50 6.08 3.51 13.13
CA ASP A 50 6.31 2.92 14.46
C ASP A 50 6.33 1.38 14.36
N PHE A 51 7.53 0.83 14.18
CA PHE A 51 7.72 -0.61 14.06
C PHE A 51 7.20 -1.41 15.26
N GLU A 52 7.37 -0.89 16.49
CA GLU A 52 6.93 -1.61 17.69
C GLU A 52 5.41 -1.63 17.78
N ALA A 53 4.72 -0.58 17.36
CA ALA A 53 3.27 -0.60 17.24
C ALA A 53 2.78 -1.62 16.20
N VAL A 54 3.42 -1.69 15.03
CA VAL A 54 3.07 -2.69 14.00
C VAL A 54 3.34 -4.11 14.50
N LYS A 55 4.44 -4.32 15.23
CA LYS A 55 4.78 -5.61 15.83
C LYS A 55 3.74 -6.06 16.86
N ARG A 56 3.25 -5.15 17.71
CA ARG A 56 2.14 -5.45 18.65
C ARG A 56 0.88 -5.90 17.92
N ILE A 57 0.53 -5.25 16.81
CA ILE A 57 -0.60 -5.67 15.95
C ILE A 57 -0.43 -7.11 15.46
N PHE A 58 0.76 -7.49 14.99
CA PHE A 58 1.04 -8.88 14.58
C PHE A 58 0.91 -9.86 15.73
N GLN A 59 1.39 -9.49 16.92
CA GLN A 59 1.31 -10.31 18.13
C GLN A 59 -0.14 -10.55 18.57
N GLU A 60 -0.95 -9.50 18.59
CA GLU A 60 -2.35 -9.56 19.03
C GLU A 60 -3.25 -10.28 18.02
N ILE A 61 -3.09 -9.98 16.73
CA ILE A 61 -4.01 -10.45 15.70
C ILE A 61 -3.58 -11.80 15.16
N GLN A 62 -2.26 -12.05 15.05
CA GLN A 62 -1.71 -13.23 14.36
C GLN A 62 -2.30 -13.37 12.94
N PRO A 63 -2.08 -12.37 12.05
CA PRO A 63 -2.65 -12.39 10.71
C PRO A 63 -2.19 -13.62 9.92
N SER A 64 -3.05 -14.18 9.08
CA SER A 64 -2.72 -15.30 8.20
C SER A 64 -2.17 -14.85 6.84
N ALA A 65 -2.33 -13.58 6.49
CA ALA A 65 -1.78 -12.93 5.30
C ALA A 65 -1.82 -11.40 5.46
N VAL A 66 -1.01 -10.70 4.66
CA VAL A 66 -0.94 -9.24 4.63
C VAL A 66 -1.08 -8.71 3.20
N ILE A 67 -1.91 -7.68 3.01
CA ILE A 67 -1.89 -6.83 1.81
C ILE A 67 -1.43 -5.42 2.21
N HIS A 68 -0.23 -5.06 1.78
CA HIS A 68 0.38 -3.77 2.08
C HIS A 68 0.03 -2.73 1.00
N ALA A 69 -1.03 -1.96 1.26
CA ALA A 69 -1.53 -0.88 0.38
C ALA A 69 -1.27 0.56 0.91
N ALA A 70 -0.58 0.71 2.05
CA ALA A 70 -0.26 2.02 2.61
C ALA A 70 0.99 2.62 1.93
N ALA A 71 0.91 3.89 1.57
CA ALA A 71 2.04 4.67 1.03
C ALA A 71 1.76 6.17 1.17
N GLN A 72 2.81 6.97 1.17
CA GLN A 72 2.72 8.35 0.71
C GLN A 72 2.79 8.33 -0.81
N SER A 73 1.64 8.37 -1.45
CA SER A 73 1.50 8.13 -2.90
C SER A 73 1.55 9.40 -3.75
N SER A 74 1.75 10.58 -3.16
CA SER A 74 1.91 11.84 -3.91
C SER A 74 3.35 11.99 -4.40
N PRO A 75 3.62 11.98 -5.72
CA PRO A 75 4.98 12.17 -6.24
C PRO A 75 5.56 13.53 -5.84
N ASN A 76 4.73 14.58 -5.85
CA ASN A 76 5.13 15.92 -5.42
C ASN A 76 5.52 15.96 -3.94
N PHE A 77 4.78 15.25 -3.07
CA PHE A 77 5.16 15.17 -1.67
C PHE A 77 6.48 14.43 -1.52
N CYS A 78 6.68 13.32 -2.23
CA CYS A 78 7.93 12.56 -2.16
C CYS A 78 9.13 13.40 -2.63
N GLN A 79 8.94 14.22 -3.67
CA GLN A 79 9.96 15.13 -4.17
C GLN A 79 10.33 16.23 -3.16
N ASN A 80 9.33 16.81 -2.50
CA ASN A 80 9.53 17.90 -1.55
C ASN A 80 10.01 17.42 -0.18
N TYR A 81 9.62 16.22 0.23
CA TYR A 81 9.91 15.62 1.54
C TYR A 81 10.45 14.18 1.39
N PRO A 82 11.62 13.99 0.75
CA PRO A 82 12.12 12.66 0.39
C PRO A 82 12.43 11.80 1.61
N GLN A 83 13.02 12.38 2.66
CA GLN A 83 13.34 11.64 3.88
C GLN A 83 12.09 11.16 4.61
N GLU A 84 11.06 12.01 4.71
CA GLU A 84 9.81 11.66 5.38
C GLU A 84 9.03 10.58 4.61
N SER A 85 8.90 10.76 3.29
CA SER A 85 8.22 9.78 2.43
C SER A 85 8.95 8.44 2.39
N GLN A 86 10.29 8.43 2.42
CA GLN A 86 11.06 7.20 2.46
C GLN A 86 10.79 6.37 3.73
N LEU A 87 10.53 7.00 4.89
CA LEU A 87 10.21 6.26 6.12
C LEU A 87 8.93 5.41 5.97
N ILE A 88 7.90 5.95 5.32
CA ILE A 88 6.64 5.24 5.10
C ILE A 88 6.70 4.33 3.87
N ASN A 89 7.34 4.75 2.78
CA ASN A 89 7.33 4.01 1.52
C ASN A 89 8.38 2.90 1.44
N VAL A 90 9.49 3.02 2.17
CA VAL A 90 10.61 2.05 2.12
C VAL A 90 10.78 1.36 3.46
N THR A 91 11.07 2.12 4.52
CA THR A 91 11.41 1.53 5.82
C THR A 91 10.25 0.73 6.39
N ALA A 92 9.04 1.30 6.42
CA ALA A 92 7.85 0.61 6.92
C ALA A 92 7.50 -0.63 6.07
N SER A 93 7.65 -0.56 4.75
CA SER A 93 7.41 -1.69 3.84
C SER A 93 8.37 -2.85 4.08
N CYS A 94 9.68 -2.57 4.21
CA CYS A 94 10.69 -3.56 4.55
C CYS A 94 10.45 -4.20 5.94
N ASN A 95 10.04 -3.40 6.91
CA ASN A 95 9.68 -3.89 8.25
C ASN A 95 8.47 -4.84 8.19
N LEU A 96 7.44 -4.49 7.42
CA LEU A 96 6.26 -5.34 7.20
C LEU A 96 6.63 -6.66 6.52
N ALA A 97 7.48 -6.64 5.49
CA ALA A 97 7.98 -7.87 4.87
C ALA A 97 8.75 -8.74 5.88
N GLY A 98 9.56 -8.12 6.75
CA GLY A 98 10.23 -8.80 7.86
C GLY A 98 9.26 -9.53 8.79
N LEU A 99 8.22 -8.84 9.25
CA LEU A 99 7.20 -9.46 10.09
C LEU A 99 6.46 -10.59 9.37
N CYS A 100 6.19 -10.44 8.07
CA CYS A 100 5.60 -11.53 7.28
C CYS A 100 6.53 -12.75 7.18
N ALA A 101 7.85 -12.54 7.07
CA ALA A 101 8.84 -13.62 7.09
C ALA A 101 8.90 -14.32 8.46
N ASP A 102 8.96 -13.55 9.55
CA ASP A 102 9.03 -14.08 10.92
C ASP A 102 7.81 -14.98 11.23
N TYR A 103 6.65 -14.63 10.70
CA TYR A 103 5.41 -15.39 10.85
C TYR A 103 5.18 -16.42 9.73
N SER A 104 6.02 -16.44 8.69
CA SER A 104 5.89 -17.29 7.51
C SER A 104 4.51 -17.19 6.83
N ILE A 105 3.99 -15.97 6.68
CA ILE A 105 2.68 -15.70 6.07
C ILE A 105 2.82 -15.00 4.71
N PRO A 106 1.86 -15.16 3.79
CA PRO A 106 1.88 -14.46 2.51
C PRO A 106 1.84 -12.94 2.67
N CYS A 107 2.63 -12.25 1.85
CA CYS A 107 2.69 -10.78 1.80
C CYS A 107 2.47 -10.32 0.36
N VAL A 108 1.51 -9.42 0.15
CA VAL A 108 1.31 -8.71 -1.11
C VAL A 108 1.72 -7.26 -0.92
N PHE A 109 2.54 -6.74 -1.81
CA PHE A 109 2.95 -5.33 -1.82
C PHE A 109 2.41 -4.61 -3.05
N THR A 110 1.76 -3.47 -2.84
CA THR A 110 1.30 -2.63 -3.94
C THR A 110 2.40 -1.64 -4.34
N SER A 111 2.97 -1.88 -5.52
CA SER A 111 3.94 -0.99 -6.16
C SER A 111 3.28 -0.20 -7.30
N THR A 112 4.09 0.36 -8.21
CA THR A 112 3.67 1.30 -9.25
C THR A 112 4.33 0.99 -10.59
N ASP A 113 3.69 1.38 -11.68
CA ASP A 113 4.30 1.47 -13.01
C ASP A 113 5.38 2.56 -13.13
N LEU A 114 5.40 3.55 -12.24
CA LEU A 114 6.41 4.62 -12.18
C LEU A 114 7.82 4.15 -11.81
N VAL A 115 8.01 2.83 -11.62
CA VAL A 115 9.33 2.19 -11.57
C VAL A 115 9.99 2.09 -12.95
N PHE A 116 9.22 2.30 -14.01
CA PHE A 116 9.69 2.31 -15.40
C PHE A 116 9.73 3.73 -15.97
N ASP A 117 10.43 3.90 -17.10
CA ASP A 117 10.64 5.19 -17.77
C ASP A 117 9.53 5.58 -18.75
N GLY A 118 8.65 4.64 -19.11
CA GLY A 118 7.59 4.83 -20.10
C GLY A 118 8.05 4.88 -21.56
N LEU A 119 9.33 4.63 -21.86
CA LEU A 119 9.89 4.74 -23.21
C LEU A 119 9.65 3.50 -24.09
N ASN A 120 9.47 2.30 -23.50
CA ASN A 120 9.37 1.04 -24.25
C ASN A 120 8.21 0.13 -23.76
N PRO A 121 6.95 0.59 -23.76
CA PRO A 121 5.82 -0.25 -23.38
C PRO A 121 5.51 -1.32 -24.46
N PRO A 122 4.92 -2.47 -24.08
CA PRO A 122 4.52 -2.87 -22.73
C PRO A 122 5.66 -3.46 -21.91
N TYR A 123 5.77 -3.06 -20.64
CA TYR A 123 6.75 -3.61 -19.70
C TYR A 123 6.33 -4.97 -19.16
N ARG A 124 7.33 -5.82 -18.93
CA ARG A 124 7.28 -7.10 -18.23
C ARG A 124 7.87 -6.96 -16.84
N GLU A 125 7.55 -7.88 -15.94
CA GLU A 125 8.13 -7.94 -14.59
C GLU A 125 9.65 -8.16 -14.60
N THR A 126 10.18 -8.72 -15.69
CA THR A 126 11.61 -8.98 -15.90
C THR A 126 12.37 -7.82 -16.56
N ASP A 127 11.66 -6.79 -17.02
CA ASP A 127 12.30 -5.63 -17.62
C ASP A 127 13.00 -4.79 -16.54
N ALA A 128 14.10 -4.13 -16.94
CA ALA A 128 14.85 -3.27 -16.04
C ALA A 128 14.00 -2.08 -15.58
N VAL A 129 14.07 -1.79 -14.28
CA VAL A 129 13.45 -0.59 -13.71
C VAL A 129 14.30 0.64 -14.03
N CYS A 130 13.64 1.76 -14.32
CA CYS A 130 14.23 3.06 -14.56
C CYS A 130 13.25 4.15 -14.05
N PRO A 131 13.15 4.36 -12.73
CA PRO A 131 12.18 5.27 -12.17
C PRO A 131 12.48 6.73 -12.56
N VAL A 132 11.44 7.50 -12.86
CA VAL A 132 11.55 8.88 -13.36
C VAL A 132 11.26 9.95 -12.31
N ASN A 133 10.95 9.56 -11.08
CA ASN A 133 10.68 10.47 -9.97
C ASN A 133 10.99 9.81 -8.62
N CYS A 134 11.08 10.63 -7.57
CA CYS A 134 11.42 10.17 -6.22
C CYS A 134 10.43 9.12 -5.66
N TYR A 135 9.13 9.19 -6.01
CA TYR A 135 8.17 8.17 -5.58
C TYR A 135 8.44 6.80 -6.24
N GLY A 136 8.74 6.78 -7.54
CA GLY A 136 9.16 5.59 -8.27
C GLY A 136 10.46 5.00 -7.73
N GLU A 137 11.45 5.84 -7.44
CA GLU A 137 12.72 5.43 -6.83
C GLU A 137 12.48 4.74 -5.47
N GLN A 138 11.69 5.36 -4.60
CA GLN A 138 11.33 4.76 -3.30
C GLN A 138 10.58 3.44 -3.47
N LYS A 139 9.70 3.31 -4.48
CA LYS A 139 9.02 2.04 -4.74
C LYS A 139 9.98 0.95 -5.21
N VAL A 140 10.95 1.25 -6.07
CA VAL A 140 12.03 0.31 -6.42
C VAL A 140 12.81 -0.12 -5.17
N MET A 141 13.23 0.84 -4.33
CA MET A 141 13.94 0.53 -3.09
C MET A 141 13.12 -0.37 -2.14
N ALA A 142 11.81 -0.14 -2.07
CA ALA A 142 10.90 -0.95 -1.27
C ALA A 142 10.75 -2.37 -1.85
N GLU A 143 10.58 -2.52 -3.16
CA GLU A 143 10.53 -3.83 -3.83
C GLU A 143 11.78 -4.65 -3.54
N GLU A 144 12.96 -4.08 -3.77
CA GLU A 144 14.25 -4.73 -3.53
C GLU A 144 14.44 -5.10 -2.06
N GLY A 145 14.15 -4.17 -1.15
CA GLY A 145 14.30 -4.38 0.29
C GLY A 145 13.33 -5.42 0.85
N MET A 146 12.07 -5.40 0.40
CA MET A 146 11.07 -6.39 0.78
C MET A 146 11.43 -7.78 0.25
N LEU A 147 11.82 -7.91 -1.03
CA LEU A 147 12.18 -9.20 -1.62
C LEU A 147 13.47 -9.78 -1.02
N LYS A 148 14.45 -8.94 -0.67
CA LYS A 148 15.65 -9.37 0.05
C LYS A 148 15.31 -9.95 1.42
N ARG A 149 14.33 -9.37 2.12
CA ARG A 149 13.95 -9.79 3.47
C ARG A 149 12.95 -10.95 3.46
N TYR A 150 12.06 -10.99 2.47
CA TYR A 150 11.07 -12.03 2.30
C TYR A 150 10.80 -12.31 0.81
N PRO A 151 11.54 -13.26 0.19
CA PRO A 151 11.44 -13.57 -1.24
C PRO A 151 10.06 -14.05 -1.72
N LEU A 152 9.18 -14.47 -0.80
CA LEU A 152 7.80 -14.86 -1.11
C LEU A 152 6.82 -13.68 -1.19
N THR A 153 7.30 -12.44 -1.06
CA THR A 153 6.48 -11.25 -1.25
C THR A 153 6.03 -11.15 -2.71
N ALA A 154 4.72 -11.08 -2.94
CA ALA A 154 4.16 -10.79 -4.25
C ALA A 154 4.13 -9.28 -4.49
N VAL A 155 4.94 -8.79 -5.41
CA VAL A 155 4.96 -7.38 -5.82
C VAL A 155 3.98 -7.16 -6.96
N CYS A 156 3.00 -6.28 -6.73
CA CYS A 156 2.01 -5.88 -7.75
C CYS A 156 2.31 -4.45 -8.22
N ARG A 157 3.01 -4.29 -9.34
CA ARG A 157 3.22 -2.99 -10.00
C ARG A 157 1.93 -2.57 -10.70
N MET A 158 1.19 -1.65 -10.07
CA MET A 158 -0.11 -1.20 -10.61
C MET A 158 0.02 0.17 -11.27
N PRO A 159 -0.63 0.39 -12.42
CA PRO A 159 -0.70 1.70 -13.02
C PRO A 159 -1.68 2.61 -12.28
N LEU A 160 -1.86 3.82 -12.81
CA LEU A 160 -2.79 4.81 -12.29
C LEU A 160 -4.18 4.23 -11.98
N MET A 161 -4.56 4.29 -10.70
CA MET A 161 -5.84 3.76 -10.23
C MET A 161 -6.97 4.78 -10.37
N PHE A 162 -8.08 4.34 -10.94
CA PHE A 162 -9.30 5.14 -11.07
C PHE A 162 -10.55 4.33 -10.73
N GLY A 163 -11.64 5.05 -10.44
CA GLY A 163 -12.94 4.47 -10.12
C GLY A 163 -13.82 5.46 -9.36
N VAL A 164 -14.97 4.98 -8.91
CA VAL A 164 -15.93 5.78 -8.13
C VAL A 164 -15.28 6.19 -6.79
N ALA A 165 -15.41 7.46 -6.41
CA ALA A 165 -14.92 7.92 -5.11
C ALA A 165 -15.49 7.06 -3.97
N THR A 166 -14.62 6.78 -3.00
CA THR A 166 -14.97 6.06 -1.78
C THR A 166 -15.19 7.07 -0.64
N PRO A 167 -15.91 6.71 0.43
CA PRO A 167 -16.10 7.63 1.55
C PRO A 167 -14.81 8.25 2.10
N PRO A 168 -13.68 7.52 2.26
CA PRO A 168 -12.46 8.11 2.81
C PRO A 168 -11.48 8.65 1.74
N ALA A 169 -11.68 8.35 0.46
CA ALA A 169 -10.67 8.67 -0.56
C ALA A 169 -11.25 8.81 -1.97
N THR A 170 -10.66 9.71 -2.74
CA THR A 170 -10.95 9.93 -4.15
C THR A 170 -9.97 9.17 -5.04
N SER A 171 -10.38 8.94 -6.29
CA SER A 171 -9.51 8.38 -7.32
C SER A 171 -8.90 9.49 -8.19
N PHE A 172 -7.96 9.15 -9.06
CA PHE A 172 -7.33 10.12 -9.98
C PHE A 172 -8.34 10.94 -10.80
N MET A 173 -9.47 10.34 -11.17
CA MET A 173 -10.49 10.98 -12.02
C MET A 173 -11.34 12.02 -11.29
N GLN A 174 -11.35 12.00 -9.96
CA GLN A 174 -12.32 12.78 -9.19
C GLN A 174 -12.16 14.31 -9.33
N PRO A 175 -10.94 14.89 -9.33
CA PRO A 175 -10.77 16.33 -9.55
C PRO A 175 -11.31 16.77 -10.91
N PHE A 176 -11.06 16.00 -11.98
CA PHE A 176 -11.58 16.30 -13.32
C PHE A 176 -13.12 16.28 -13.34
N ILE A 177 -13.73 15.27 -12.71
CA ILE A 177 -15.20 15.17 -12.60
C ILE A 177 -15.77 16.36 -11.82
N GLN A 178 -15.08 16.80 -10.77
CA GLN A 178 -15.52 17.94 -9.98
C GLN A 178 -15.47 19.24 -10.79
N THR A 179 -14.36 19.52 -11.47
CA THR A 179 -14.24 20.69 -12.35
C THR A 179 -15.33 20.70 -13.41
N LEU A 180 -15.58 19.57 -14.08
CA LEU A 180 -16.65 19.47 -15.09
C LEU A 180 -18.06 19.71 -14.54
N ARG A 181 -18.30 19.47 -13.25
CA ARG A 181 -19.59 19.73 -12.59
C ARG A 181 -19.75 21.19 -12.16
N GLU A 182 -18.64 21.87 -11.89
CA GLU A 182 -18.62 23.25 -11.41
C GLU A 182 -18.73 24.27 -12.55
N GLY A 183 -18.40 23.87 -13.79
CA GLY A 183 -18.49 24.71 -15.00
C GLY A 183 -17.17 25.39 -15.34
#